data_AF-A0A1F9M4Z4-F1
#
_entry.id   AF-A0A1F9M4Z4-F1
#
_cell.length_a   1.000
_cell.length_b   1.000
_cell.length_c   1.000
_cell.angle_alpha   90.00
_cell.angle_beta   90.00
_cell.angle_gamma   90.00
#
_symmetry.space_group_name_H-M   'P 1'
#
loop_
_entity.id
_entity.type
_entity.pdbx_description
1 polymer ?
#
loop_
_entity_poly.entity_id
_entity_poly.type
_entity_poly.pdbx_seq_one_letter_code
_entity_poly.pdbx_strand_id
1 'polypeptide(L)'
;MNTRKTPPAPLKAGELCFGLNRETDERSLEAFLHRFAEPAFLRALIPRLEEEEITTLLDFLSRLMHRHCSEKEYHRLFLKD
;
A
#
# COMPACT_ATOMS: atom_id res chain seq x y z
N MET A 1 -25.50 -7.68 16.05
CA MET A 1 -24.33 -8.21 16.77
C MET A 1 -23.15 -8.14 15.80
N ASN A 2 -22.51 -6.97 15.70
CA ASN A 2 -21.50 -6.73 14.66
C ASN A 2 -20.15 -7.05 15.27
N THR A 3 -19.64 -8.24 14.97
CA THR A 3 -18.27 -8.63 15.29
C THR A 3 -17.35 -7.65 14.55
N ARG A 4 -16.80 -6.66 15.27
CA ARG A 4 -15.63 -5.93 14.82
C ARG A 4 -14.51 -6.96 14.75
N LYS A 5 -14.33 -7.56 13.58
CA LYS A 5 -13.18 -8.41 13.28
C LYS A 5 -11.97 -7.47 13.36
N THR A 6 -11.31 -7.43 14.51
CA THR A 6 -10.05 -6.72 14.68
C THR A 6 -9.15 -7.14 13.50
N PRO A 7 -8.58 -6.22 12.72
CA PRO A 7 -7.70 -6.60 11.63
C PRO A 7 -6.58 -7.49 12.21
N PRO A 8 -6.28 -8.63 11.58
CA PRO A 8 -5.21 -9.50 12.04
C PRO A 8 -3.92 -8.69 12.12
N ALA A 9 -3.08 -9.00 13.11
CA ALA A 9 -1.79 -8.34 13.27
C ALA A 9 -1.02 -8.35 11.93
N PRO A 10 -0.31 -7.26 11.58
CA PRO A 10 0.41 -7.17 10.32
C PRO A 10 1.41 -8.32 10.19
N LEU A 11 1.37 -9.03 9.06
CA LEU A 11 2.22 -10.19 8.77
C LEU A 11 3.71 -9.80 8.89
N LYS A 12 4.55 -10.70 9.40
CA LYS A 12 6.01 -10.49 9.41
C LYS A 12 6.56 -10.65 7.99
N ALA A 13 7.74 -10.06 7.71
CA ALA A 13 8.36 -10.10 6.38
C ALA A 13 8.59 -11.53 5.84
N GLY A 14 8.84 -12.51 6.72
CA GLY A 14 9.00 -13.91 6.35
C GLY A 14 7.67 -14.68 6.15
N GLU A 15 6.53 -14.02 6.34
CA GLU A 15 5.19 -14.60 6.19
C GLU A 15 4.46 -14.04 4.96
N LEU A 16 5.15 -13.21 4.15
CA LEU A 16 4.61 -12.72 2.89
C LEU A 16 4.58 -13.87 1.89
N CYS A 17 3.37 -14.32 1.54
CA CYS A 17 3.16 -15.38 0.57
C CYS A 17 2.27 -14.87 -0.55
N PHE A 18 2.76 -14.95 -1.79
CA PHE A 18 2.00 -14.61 -2.99
C PHE A 18 1.74 -15.89 -3.82
N GLY A 19 0.56 -16.00 -4.40
CA GLY A 19 0.19 -17.07 -5.34
C GLY A 19 -0.47 -18.30 -4.71
N LEU A 20 -0.79 -18.27 -3.41
CA LEU A 20 -1.52 -19.36 -2.73
C LEU A 20 -3.03 -19.19 -2.86
N ASN A 21 -3.55 -18.01 -2.54
CA ASN A 21 -4.95 -17.64 -2.72
C ASN A 21 -5.12 -16.12 -2.61
N ARG A 22 -6.23 -15.61 -3.15
CA ARG A 22 -6.51 -14.17 -3.21
C ARG A 22 -6.50 -13.48 -1.84
N GLU A 23 -7.07 -14.11 -0.81
CA GLU A 23 -7.11 -13.54 0.54
C GLU A 23 -5.70 -13.39 1.14
N THR A 24 -4.85 -14.39 0.95
CA THR A 24 -3.47 -14.38 1.43
C THR A 24 -2.62 -13.37 0.66
N ASP A 25 -2.86 -13.24 -0.64
CA ASP A 25 -2.20 -12.26 -1.49
C ASP A 25 -2.56 -10.83 -1.07
N GLU A 26 -3.85 -10.56 -0.78
CA GLU A 26 -4.32 -9.25 -0.31
C GLU A 26 -3.69 -8.87 1.03
N ARG A 27 -3.65 -9.81 1.99
CA ARG A 27 -3.01 -9.59 3.30
C ARG A 27 -1.50 -9.39 3.18
N SER A 28 -0.86 -10.14 2.29
CA SER A 28 0.59 -10.00 2.04
C SER A 28 0.90 -8.67 1.36
N LEU A 29 0.05 -8.23 0.43
CA LEU A 29 0.18 -6.95 -0.25
C LEU A 29 0.01 -5.78 0.74
N GLU A 30 -0.99 -5.84 1.62
CA GLU A 30 -1.17 -4.85 2.69
C GLU A 30 0.07 -4.73 3.58
N ALA A 31 0.58 -5.87 4.06
CA ALA A 31 1.79 -5.90 4.90
C ALA A 31 3.05 -5.42 4.16
N PHE A 32 3.15 -5.69 2.86
CA PHE A 32 4.22 -5.21 2.00
C PHE A 32 4.17 -3.69 1.84
N LEU A 33 2.99 -3.12 1.53
CA LEU A 33 2.81 -1.69 1.34
C LEU A 33 3.08 -0.90 2.63
N HIS A 34 2.64 -1.41 3.78
CA HIS A 34 2.96 -0.79 5.07
C HIS A 34 4.47 -0.70 5.30
N ARG A 35 5.21 -1.76 5.00
CA ARG A 35 6.68 -1.76 5.10
C ARG A 35 7.35 -0.85 4.08
N PHE A 36 6.84 -0.83 2.85
CA PHE A 36 7.35 0.07 1.82
C PHE A 36 7.16 1.53 2.23
N ALA A 37 6.05 1.86 2.89
CA ALA A 37 5.76 3.19 3.39
C ALA A 37 6.45 3.55 4.72
N GLU A 38 7.29 2.66 5.28
CA GLU A 38 8.01 2.95 6.52
C GLU A 38 8.93 4.18 6.35
N PRO A 39 8.86 5.18 7.24
CA PRO A 39 9.62 6.42 7.08
C PRO A 39 11.13 6.21 6.93
N ALA A 40 11.70 5.25 7.65
CA ALA A 40 13.13 4.93 7.58
C ALA A 40 13.53 4.35 6.22
N PHE A 41 12.67 3.50 5.64
CA PHE A 41 12.91 2.90 4.32
C PHE A 41 12.75 3.95 3.21
N LEU A 42 11.69 4.75 3.25
CA LEU A 42 11.47 5.81 2.27
C LEU A 42 12.62 6.83 2.26
N ARG A 43 13.14 7.22 3.43
CA ARG A 43 14.31 8.12 3.52
C ARG A 43 15.56 7.55 2.85
N ALA A 44 15.70 6.23 2.79
CA ALA A 44 16.82 5.57 2.11
C ALA A 44 16.55 5.34 0.62
N LEU A 45 15.29 5.07 0.24
CA LEU A 45 14.90 4.75 -1.14
C LEU A 45 14.73 6.00 -2.01
N ILE A 46 13.95 6.98 -1.56
CA ILE A 46 13.58 8.16 -2.35
C ILE A 46 14.79 8.90 -2.95
N PRO A 47 15.89 9.18 -2.23
CA PRO A 47 17.04 9.88 -2.82
C PRO A 47 17.86 9.03 -3.80
N ARG A 48 17.57 7.73 -3.92
CA ARG A 48 18.24 6.80 -4.86
C ARG A 48 17.43 6.59 -6.15
N LEU A 49 16.21 7.12 -6.22
CA LEU A 49 15.37 7.00 -7.40
C LEU A 49 15.77 8.06 -8.42
N GLU A 50 15.90 7.65 -9.68
CA GLU A 50 16.04 8.57 -10.80
C GLU A 50 14.72 9.31 -11.07
N GLU A 51 14.79 10.46 -11.74
CA GLU A 51 13.62 11.30 -12.03
C GLU A 51 12.51 10.54 -12.79
N GLU A 52 12.92 9.68 -13.74
CA GLU A 52 12.01 8.82 -14.49
C GLU A 52 11.32 7.78 -13.59
N GLU A 53 12.03 7.23 -12.60
CA GLU A 53 11.49 6.26 -11.65
C GLU A 53 10.48 6.91 -10.71
N ILE A 54 10.76 8.12 -10.24
CA ILE A 54 9.84 8.92 -9.42
C ILE A 54 8.54 9.17 -10.20
N THR A 55 8.67 9.63 -11.44
CA THR A 55 7.51 9.95 -12.30
C THR A 55 6.70 8.69 -12.61
N THR A 56 7.37 7.59 -12.93
CA THR A 56 6.71 6.30 -13.21
C THR A 56 5.97 5.76 -11.99
N LEU A 57 6.58 5.82 -10.81
CA LEU A 57 5.95 5.37 -9.57
C LEU A 57 4.72 6.21 -9.23
N LEU A 58 4.83 7.54 -9.39
CA LEU A 58 3.73 8.48 -9.13
C LEU A 58 2.55 8.24 -10.08
N ASP A 59 2.81 8.08 -11.39
CA ASP A 59 1.79 7.79 -12.39
C ASP A 59 1.10 6.45 -12.11
N PHE A 60 1.87 5.41 -11.77
CA PHE A 60 1.32 4.10 -11.43
C PHE A 60 0.37 4.17 -10.21
N LEU A 61 0.82 4.78 -9.11
CA LEU A 61 0.00 4.92 -7.89
C LEU A 61 -1.25 5.77 -8.16
N SER A 62 -1.08 6.89 -8.88
CA SER A 62 -2.20 7.79 -9.23
C SER A 62 -3.26 7.07 -10.06
N ARG A 63 -2.84 6.26 -11.04
CA ARG A 63 -3.76 5.45 -11.85
C ARG A 63 -4.52 4.41 -11.04
N LEU A 64 -3.85 3.74 -10.10
CA LEU A 64 -4.51 2.79 -9.20
C LEU A 64 -5.57 3.49 -8.35
N MET A 65 -5.25 4.65 -7.79
CA MET A 65 -6.17 5.42 -6.99
C MET A 65 -7.35 5.94 -7.81
N HIS A 66 -7.10 6.49 -9.00
CA HIS A 66 -8.18 6.94 -9.89
C HIS A 66 -9.10 5.78 -10.34
N ARG A 67 -8.56 4.56 -10.47
CA ARG A 67 -9.33 3.39 -10.91
C ARG A 67 -10.15 2.75 -9.79
N HIS A 68 -9.69 2.86 -8.54
CA HIS A 68 -10.25 2.12 -7.41
C HIS A 68 -10.83 2.99 -6.29
N CYS A 69 -10.56 4.29 -6.27
CA CYS A 69 -11.12 5.24 -5.33
C CYS A 69 -12.08 6.19 -6.04
N SER A 70 -13.24 6.41 -5.44
CA SER A 70 -14.07 7.57 -5.80
C SER A 70 -13.41 8.87 -5.36
N GLU A 71 -13.82 9.99 -5.94
CA GLU A 71 -13.36 11.34 -5.55
C GLU A 71 -13.47 11.54 -4.03
N LYS A 72 -14.61 11.18 -3.43
CA LYS A 72 -14.82 11.28 -1.98
C LYS A 72 -13.85 10.44 -1.16
N GLU A 73 -13.51 9.24 -1.64
CA GLU A 73 -12.54 8.37 -0.96
C GLU A 73 -11.11 8.89 -1.09
N TYR A 74 -10.76 9.43 -2.26
CA TYR A 74 -9.45 10.05 -2.48
C TYR A 74 -9.23 11.24 -1.53
N HIS A 75 -10.18 12.17 -1.47
CA HIS A 75 -10.10 13.32 -0.58
C HIS A 75 -10.03 12.89 0.89
N ARG A 76 -10.93 11.99 1.31
CA ARG A 76 -11.03 11.60 2.71
C ARG A 76 -9.88 10.71 3.20
N LEU A 77 -9.47 9.72 2.40
CA LEU A 77 -8.51 8.69 2.84
C LEU A 77 -7.07 9.04 2.52
N PHE A 78 -6.82 9.64 1.35
CA PHE A 78 -5.47 9.95 0.88
C PHE A 78 -5.07 11.39 1.20
N LEU A 79 -5.88 12.37 0.79
CA LEU A 79 -5.59 13.79 1.09
C LEU A 79 -5.86 14.14 2.55
N LYS A 80 -6.71 13.36 3.23
CA LYS A 80 -7.18 13.60 4.61
C LYS A 80 -7.83 14.98 4.77
N ASP A 81 -8.54 15.39 3.73
CA ASP A 81 -9.30 16.64 3.62
C ASP A 81 -10.81 16.38 3.75
#